data_AF-A0A347W715-F1
#
_entry.id   AF-A0A347W715-F1
#
_cell.length_a   1.000
_cell.length_b   1.000
_cell.length_c   1.000
_cell.angle_alpha   90.00
_cell.angle_beta   90.00
_cell.angle_gamma   90.00
#
_symmetry.space_group_name_H-M   'P 1'
#
loop_
_entity.id
_entity.type
_entity.pdbx_description
1 polymer ?
#
loop_
_entity_poly.entity_id
_entity_poly.type
_entity_poly.pdbx_seq_one_letter_code
_entity_poly.pdbx_strand_id
1 'polypeptide(L)'
;MVKKENIKEFAKKDSKNPNDSKAKVIESKTQDSKNVTIESKDSGVKNLAYSIQVGSFKDIKNAGNLADYLNKKGLDAFFFKENDMYKVRFGNFLNEAQARESAAKLQAQRLIDDFFLITPQSYAINSLKKSLDSKDSKTTNNPNISKPKVTESKTTSAKKDADNITKNVRDSLVKHAHSYLGVPYKWGGESSSGFDCSGLVRAVYRLNGLDLPRRSIEQFNTGKFVPKKDIQVGDLVFFTNNGKGVNHVGIYIGNGKFIHAPGRGKFVKIDNLHSSYWVKNYKGSRRYL
;
A
#
# COMPACT_ATOMS: atom_id res chain seq x y z
N MET A 1 8.24 34.85 19.28
CA MET A 1 8.36 35.14 17.83
C MET A 1 8.68 33.82 17.12
N VAL A 2 7.67 33.15 16.58
CA VAL A 2 7.82 31.82 15.95
C VAL A 2 8.40 32.01 14.55
N LYS A 3 9.61 31.51 14.29
CA LYS A 3 10.20 31.50 12.95
C LYS A 3 9.30 30.68 12.02
N LYS A 4 8.80 31.28 10.95
CA LYS A 4 8.15 30.56 9.84
C LYS A 4 9.23 29.75 9.13
N GLU A 5 9.38 28.47 9.46
CA GLU A 5 10.20 27.54 8.71
C GLU A 5 9.61 27.40 7.29
N ASN A 6 10.37 27.81 6.29
CA ASN A 6 9.91 27.96 4.92
C ASN A 6 10.36 26.73 4.10
N ILE A 7 9.41 25.98 3.54
CA ILE A 7 9.64 24.67 2.90
C ILE A 7 10.59 24.70 1.69
N LYS A 8 10.81 25.87 1.10
CA LYS A 8 11.82 26.05 0.04
C LYS A 8 13.23 25.65 0.46
N GLU A 9 13.51 25.60 1.77
CA GLU A 9 14.80 25.17 2.30
C GLU A 9 15.03 23.65 2.20
N PHE A 10 13.95 22.84 2.17
CA PHE A 10 14.02 21.38 1.97
C PHE A 10 13.97 20.97 0.48
N ALA A 11 13.51 21.87 -0.39
CA ALA A 11 13.25 21.61 -1.79
C ALA A 11 14.30 22.25 -2.71
N LYS A 12 15.57 21.83 -2.60
CA LYS A 12 16.47 21.92 -3.77
C LYS A 12 16.03 20.84 -4.77
N LYS A 13 15.20 21.25 -5.72
CA LYS A 13 14.63 20.44 -6.80
C LYS A 13 15.73 20.16 -7.85
N ASP A 14 16.09 18.89 -8.02
CA ASP A 14 16.90 18.44 -9.15
C ASP A 14 16.00 17.93 -10.29
N SER A 15 15.86 18.78 -11.30
CA SER A 15 15.56 18.47 -12.70
C SER A 15 14.16 17.99 -13.13
N LYS A 16 13.77 18.55 -14.28
CA LYS A 16 12.62 18.25 -15.14
C LYS A 16 12.84 16.91 -15.87
N ASN A 17 11.78 16.13 -16.04
CA ASN A 17 11.70 15.07 -17.06
C ASN A 17 10.78 15.57 -18.19
N PRO A 18 11.17 15.53 -19.49
CA PRO A 18 10.42 16.15 -20.57
C PRO A 18 9.29 15.30 -21.17
N ASN A 19 9.03 14.09 -20.68
CA ASN A 19 7.97 13.23 -21.22
C ASN A 19 6.85 13.02 -20.20
N ASP A 20 5.93 13.99 -20.08
CA ASP A 20 4.62 13.79 -19.46
C ASP A 20 3.59 14.74 -20.08
N SER A 21 2.65 14.15 -20.80
CA SER A 21 1.58 14.83 -21.53
C SER A 21 0.68 15.61 -20.56
N LYS A 22 0.62 16.92 -20.77
CA LYS A 22 -0.25 17.86 -20.05
C LYS A 22 -1.73 17.45 -20.24
N ALA A 23 -2.43 17.14 -19.16
CA ALA A 23 -3.87 17.01 -19.19
C ALA A 23 -4.52 18.38 -18.94
N LYS A 24 -5.22 18.86 -19.97
CA LYS A 24 -6.00 20.10 -20.01
C LYS A 24 -7.36 19.89 -19.35
N VAL A 25 -7.82 20.88 -18.60
CA VAL A 25 -9.11 20.93 -17.90
C VAL A 25 -10.26 20.80 -18.91
N ILE A 26 -11.19 19.87 -18.67
CA ILE A 26 -12.55 19.89 -19.21
C ILE A 26 -13.49 19.61 -18.03
N GLU A 27 -14.30 20.60 -17.66
CA GLU A 27 -15.42 20.44 -16.74
C GLU A 27 -16.52 19.61 -17.42
N SER A 28 -16.98 18.54 -16.77
CA SER A 28 -18.27 17.94 -17.09
C SER A 28 -19.01 17.54 -15.83
N LYS A 29 -20.31 17.88 -15.86
CA LYS A 29 -21.30 17.90 -14.77
C LYS A 29 -21.51 16.54 -14.08
N THR A 30 -21.88 16.68 -12.81
CA THR A 30 -22.42 15.72 -11.84
C THR A 30 -23.28 14.59 -12.40
N GLN A 31 -23.01 13.34 -11.97
CA GLN A 31 -24.04 12.38 -11.58
C GLN A 31 -23.56 11.52 -10.40
N ASP A 32 -24.44 11.40 -9.41
CA ASP A 32 -24.31 10.57 -8.21
C ASP A 32 -24.08 9.10 -8.58
N SER A 33 -22.96 8.53 -8.15
CA SER A 33 -22.83 7.08 -7.99
C SER A 33 -22.34 6.78 -6.58
N LYS A 34 -23.24 6.19 -5.78
CA LYS A 34 -22.98 5.68 -4.42
C LYS A 34 -21.75 4.76 -4.44
N ASN A 35 -20.62 5.23 -3.94
CA ASN A 35 -19.43 4.40 -3.76
C ASN A 35 -19.54 3.62 -2.45
N VAL A 36 -19.75 2.32 -2.60
CA VAL A 36 -19.79 1.32 -1.53
C VAL A 36 -18.38 1.15 -0.96
N THR A 37 -18.22 1.43 0.34
CA THR A 37 -17.07 0.97 1.13
C THR A 37 -17.06 -0.56 1.09
N ILE A 38 -16.20 -1.17 0.27
CA ILE A 38 -16.04 -2.63 0.25
C ILE A 38 -15.01 -2.98 1.31
N GLU A 39 -15.47 -3.17 2.54
CA GLU A 39 -14.73 -3.94 3.53
C GLU A 39 -14.53 -5.35 2.96
N SER A 40 -13.29 -5.83 2.88
CA SER A 40 -13.05 -7.25 2.67
C SER A 40 -13.53 -7.97 3.93
N LYS A 41 -14.78 -8.46 3.88
CA LYS A 41 -15.53 -9.08 4.99
C LYS A 41 -14.76 -10.16 5.78
N ASP A 42 -13.65 -10.68 5.25
CA ASP A 42 -12.90 -11.80 5.83
C ASP A 42 -11.54 -11.40 6.47
N SER A 43 -11.08 -10.13 6.34
CA SER A 43 -9.76 -9.71 6.85
C SER A 43 -9.79 -8.52 7.82
N GLY A 44 -10.90 -7.78 7.93
CA GLY A 44 -10.99 -6.60 8.80
C GLY A 44 -10.08 -5.44 8.39
N VAL A 45 -9.54 -5.47 7.16
CA VAL A 45 -8.67 -4.45 6.58
C VAL A 45 -9.44 -3.63 5.56
N LYS A 46 -9.16 -2.32 5.52
CA LYS A 46 -9.82 -1.38 4.61
C LYS A 46 -9.07 -1.32 3.30
N ASN A 47 -9.80 -1.31 2.19
CA ASN A 47 -9.23 -0.95 0.89
C ASN A 47 -8.97 0.55 0.84
N LEU A 48 -7.83 0.95 0.29
CA LEU A 48 -7.55 2.34 0.00
C LEU A 48 -8.40 2.81 -1.18
N ALA A 49 -9.00 3.98 -1.02
CA ALA A 49 -9.70 4.70 -2.05
C ALA A 49 -8.73 5.66 -2.77
N TYR A 50 -8.97 6.97 -2.74
CA TYR A 50 -8.08 7.94 -3.39
C TYR A 50 -6.92 8.30 -2.46
N SER A 51 -5.70 8.36 -2.98
CA SER A 51 -4.56 8.96 -2.26
C SER A 51 -3.88 10.01 -3.12
N ILE A 52 -3.02 10.82 -2.52
CA ILE A 52 -2.32 11.89 -3.20
C ILE A 52 -0.83 11.60 -3.13
N GLN A 53 -0.17 11.58 -4.28
CA GLN A 53 1.28 11.47 -4.39
C GLN A 53 1.90 12.85 -4.59
N VAL A 54 2.90 13.17 -3.79
CA VAL A 54 3.63 14.45 -3.80
C VAL A 54 5.12 14.21 -3.65
N GLY A 55 5.90 15.12 -4.23
CA GLY A 55 7.34 15.12 -4.08
C GLY A 55 8.04 13.93 -4.75
N SER A 56 9.28 14.17 -5.15
CA SER A 56 10.17 13.14 -5.67
C SER A 56 11.59 13.56 -5.31
N PHE A 57 12.29 12.74 -4.53
CA PHE A 57 13.54 13.11 -3.88
C PHE A 57 14.60 12.04 -4.10
N LYS A 58 15.84 12.44 -4.38
CA LYS A 58 16.98 11.50 -4.39
C LYS A 58 17.38 11.10 -2.96
N ASP A 59 17.29 12.03 -2.01
CA ASP A 59 17.60 11.79 -0.61
C ASP A 59 16.34 11.34 0.15
N ILE A 60 16.44 10.17 0.79
CA ILE A 60 15.42 9.60 1.66
C ILE A 60 15.02 10.54 2.81
N LYS A 61 15.96 11.34 3.33
CA LYS A 61 15.70 12.29 4.41
C LYS A 61 14.70 13.35 3.97
N ASN A 62 14.78 13.83 2.73
CA ASN A 62 13.87 14.85 2.21
C ASN A 62 12.45 14.29 2.05
N ALA A 63 12.30 13.12 1.43
CA ALA A 63 11.01 12.45 1.30
C ALA A 63 10.39 12.17 2.67
N GLY A 64 11.23 11.69 3.58
CA GLY A 64 10.79 11.43 4.93
C GLY A 64 10.37 12.72 5.66
N ASN A 65 11.14 13.80 5.58
CA ASN A 65 10.82 15.08 6.25
C ASN A 65 9.48 15.63 5.78
N LEU A 66 9.20 15.55 4.47
CA LEU A 66 7.91 15.90 3.92
C LEU A 66 6.80 15.02 4.51
N ALA A 67 6.98 13.71 4.54
CA ALA A 67 5.96 12.82 5.10
C ALA A 67 5.73 13.06 6.61
N ASP A 68 6.76 13.33 7.42
CA ASP A 68 6.59 13.73 8.83
C ASP A 68 5.83 15.03 8.97
N TYR A 69 6.12 16.00 8.11
CA TYR A 69 5.44 17.28 8.12
C TYR A 69 3.94 17.11 7.82
N LEU A 70 3.60 16.32 6.81
CA LEU A 70 2.21 15.98 6.48
C LEU A 70 1.54 15.19 7.61
N ASN A 71 2.26 14.29 8.28
CA ASN A 71 1.78 13.55 9.44
C ASN A 71 1.47 14.44 10.65
N LYS A 72 2.27 15.49 10.90
CA LYS A 72 1.96 16.52 11.91
C LYS A 72 0.68 17.30 11.62
N LYS A 73 0.16 17.21 10.39
CA LYS A 73 -1.12 17.79 9.94
C LYS A 73 -2.25 16.74 9.88
N GLY A 74 -2.01 15.51 10.32
CA GLY A 74 -3.01 14.44 10.36
C GLY A 74 -3.27 13.77 9.00
N LEU A 75 -2.35 13.87 8.04
CA LEU A 75 -2.57 13.42 6.66
C LEU A 75 -2.14 11.97 6.38
N ASP A 76 -1.57 11.29 7.37
CA ASP A 76 -1.23 9.87 7.29
C ASP A 76 -0.35 9.52 6.07
N ALA A 77 0.73 10.28 5.93
CA ALA A 77 1.71 10.22 4.87
C ALA A 77 2.78 9.15 5.11
N PHE A 78 3.27 8.59 4.02
CA PHE A 78 4.39 7.66 3.98
C PHE A 78 5.20 7.91 2.71
N PHE A 79 6.47 7.51 2.70
CA PHE A 79 7.30 7.55 1.50
C PHE A 79 7.61 6.15 0.99
N PHE A 80 7.95 6.06 -0.29
CA PHE A 80 8.34 4.80 -0.94
C PHE A 80 9.38 5.05 -2.02
N LYS A 81 10.17 4.01 -2.34
CA LYS A 81 11.18 4.08 -3.40
C LYS A 81 10.60 3.57 -4.73
N GLU A 82 10.76 4.36 -5.79
CA GLU A 82 10.43 4.03 -7.18
C GLU A 82 11.47 4.65 -8.13
N ASN A 83 12.11 3.82 -8.98
CA ASN A 83 13.10 4.25 -9.98
C ASN A 83 14.18 5.20 -9.39
N ASP A 84 14.81 4.78 -8.29
CA ASP A 84 15.81 5.52 -7.51
C ASP A 84 15.38 6.85 -6.90
N MET A 85 14.09 7.16 -6.95
CA MET A 85 13.50 8.31 -6.30
C MET A 85 12.62 7.87 -5.13
N TYR A 86 12.64 8.66 -4.06
CA TYR A 86 11.72 8.56 -2.96
C TYR A 86 10.54 9.48 -3.20
N LYS A 87 9.33 8.92 -3.25
CA LYS A 87 8.07 9.65 -3.46
C LYS A 87 7.25 9.58 -2.19
N VAL A 88 6.40 10.58 -1.94
CA VAL A 88 5.52 10.62 -0.77
C VAL A 88 4.08 10.42 -1.21
N ARG A 89 3.33 9.59 -0.49
CA ARG A 89 1.88 9.44 -0.64
C ARG A 89 1.20 9.71 0.69
N PHE A 90 -0.01 10.24 0.64
CA PHE A 90 -0.80 10.49 1.84
C PHE A 90 -2.30 10.40 1.58
N GLY A 91 -3.03 10.19 2.67
CA GLY A 91 -4.49 10.16 2.68
C GLY A 91 -5.13 8.89 2.14
N ASN A 92 -6.42 8.75 2.48
CA ASN A 92 -7.34 7.72 2.02
C ASN A 92 -8.72 8.38 1.87
N PHE A 93 -8.91 9.12 0.78
CA PHE A 93 -10.10 9.94 0.53
C PHE A 93 -11.18 9.13 -0.17
N LEU A 94 -12.43 9.31 0.25
CA LEU A 94 -13.56 8.53 -0.26
C LEU A 94 -13.82 8.80 -1.75
N ASN A 95 -13.54 10.03 -2.20
CA ASN A 95 -13.76 10.45 -3.57
C ASN A 95 -12.67 11.42 -4.05
N GLU A 96 -12.63 11.60 -5.36
CA GLU A 96 -11.69 12.49 -6.05
C GLU A 96 -11.82 13.94 -5.59
N ALA A 97 -13.03 14.43 -5.33
CA ALA A 97 -13.25 15.82 -4.89
C ALA A 97 -12.58 16.10 -3.54
N GLN A 98 -12.73 15.21 -2.56
CA GLN A 98 -12.07 15.31 -1.25
C GLN A 98 -10.54 15.29 -1.38
N ALA A 99 -10.01 14.41 -2.23
CA ALA A 99 -8.56 14.35 -2.48
C ALA A 99 -8.05 15.65 -3.12
N ARG A 100 -8.73 16.15 -4.16
CA ARG A 100 -8.36 17.41 -4.83
C ARG A 100 -8.48 18.62 -3.90
N GLU A 101 -9.52 18.69 -3.09
CA GLU A 101 -9.69 19.76 -2.11
C GLU A 101 -8.55 19.74 -1.07
N SER A 102 -8.18 18.56 -0.58
CA SER A 102 -7.05 18.40 0.34
C SER A 102 -5.73 18.84 -0.30
N ALA A 103 -5.45 18.41 -1.53
CA ALA A 103 -4.26 18.82 -2.28
C ALA A 103 -4.23 20.34 -2.53
N ALA A 104 -5.36 20.92 -2.96
CA ALA A 104 -5.47 22.35 -3.25
C ALA A 104 -5.24 23.20 -1.99
N LYS A 105 -5.73 22.76 -0.81
CA LYS A 105 -5.44 23.42 0.47
C LYS A 105 -3.95 23.46 0.77
N LEU A 106 -3.24 22.35 0.53
CA LEU A 106 -1.80 22.27 0.74
C LEU A 106 -1.01 23.11 -0.29
N GLN A 107 -1.45 23.14 -1.55
CA GLN A 107 -0.88 24.01 -2.58
C GLN A 107 -1.08 25.50 -2.25
N ALA A 108 -2.27 25.91 -1.81
CA ALA A 108 -2.57 27.28 -1.41
C ALA A 108 -1.69 27.74 -0.22
N GLN A 109 -1.37 26.81 0.67
CA GLN A 109 -0.44 27.02 1.78
C GLN A 109 1.04 26.92 1.35
N ARG A 110 1.32 26.68 0.06
CA ARG A 110 2.66 26.46 -0.52
C ARG A 110 3.43 25.32 0.16
N LEU A 111 2.71 24.30 0.61
CA LEU A 111 3.28 23.13 1.29
C LEU A 111 3.68 22.04 0.31
N ILE A 112 2.98 21.95 -0.81
CA ILE A 112 3.27 21.05 -1.92
C ILE A 112 3.22 21.84 -3.22
N ASP A 113 4.06 21.45 -4.19
CA ASP A 113 4.06 22.02 -5.54
C ASP A 113 3.04 21.27 -6.42
N ASP A 114 3.52 20.28 -7.17
CA ASP A 114 2.69 19.41 -7.99
C ASP A 114 2.25 18.17 -7.21
N PHE A 115 1.07 17.65 -7.57
CA PHE A 115 0.56 16.41 -7.00
C PHE A 115 -0.05 15.52 -8.08
N PHE A 116 -0.03 14.21 -7.83
CA PHE A 116 -0.71 13.22 -8.65
C PHE A 116 -1.81 12.57 -7.83
N LEU A 117 -3.00 12.48 -8.41
CA LEU A 117 -4.10 11.73 -7.82
C LEU A 117 -3.90 10.23 -8.10
N ILE A 118 -3.87 9.43 -7.05
CA ILE A 118 -3.83 7.99 -7.12
C ILE A 118 -5.25 7.49 -6.95
N THR A 119 -5.80 6.91 -8.01
CA THR A 119 -7.17 6.38 -8.01
C THR A 119 -7.19 4.98 -7.39
N PRO A 120 -8.32 4.54 -6.81
CA PRO A 120 -8.45 3.19 -6.28
C PRO A 120 -8.02 2.13 -7.29
N GLN A 121 -8.36 2.29 -8.57
CA GLN A 121 -8.09 1.35 -9.65
C GLN A 121 -6.61 1.19 -10.00
N SER A 122 -5.75 2.11 -9.55
CA SER A 122 -4.30 2.03 -9.78
C SER A 122 -3.58 1.06 -8.84
N TYR A 123 -4.21 0.66 -7.73
CA TYR A 123 -3.61 -0.30 -6.80
C TYR A 123 -3.69 -1.73 -7.34
N ALA A 124 -2.68 -2.54 -7.02
CA ALA A 124 -2.61 -3.94 -7.43
C ALA A 124 -3.86 -4.75 -7.03
N ILE A 125 -4.49 -4.44 -5.88
CA ILE A 125 -5.72 -5.11 -5.41
C ILE A 125 -7.00 -4.67 -6.17
N ASN A 126 -6.96 -3.57 -6.92
CA ASN A 126 -8.14 -2.98 -7.56
C ASN A 126 -8.05 -2.93 -9.08
N SER A 127 -6.83 -3.03 -9.65
CA SER A 127 -6.64 -3.32 -11.09
C SER A 127 -7.34 -4.62 -11.53
N LEU A 128 -7.77 -5.41 -10.54
CA LEU A 128 -8.49 -6.67 -10.60
C LEU A 128 -9.95 -6.54 -11.05
N LYS A 129 -10.64 -5.42 -10.73
CA LYS A 129 -12.09 -5.29 -10.99
C LYS A 129 -12.39 -4.91 -12.44
N LYS A 130 -11.56 -4.04 -13.02
CA LYS A 130 -11.70 -3.58 -14.41
C LYS A 130 -11.53 -4.71 -15.43
N SER A 131 -10.73 -5.74 -15.14
CA SER A 131 -10.57 -6.93 -16.00
C SER A 131 -11.77 -7.88 -15.95
N LEU A 132 -12.56 -7.87 -14.88
CA LEU A 132 -13.76 -8.69 -14.75
C LEU A 132 -14.94 -7.98 -15.43
N ASP A 133 -15.12 -6.68 -15.17
CA ASP A 133 -16.22 -5.88 -15.74
C ASP A 133 -16.09 -5.63 -17.26
N SER A 134 -14.86 -5.65 -17.82
CA SER A 134 -14.61 -5.47 -19.26
C SER A 134 -14.77 -6.73 -20.12
N LYS A 135 -14.86 -7.92 -19.51
CA LYS A 135 -15.15 -9.17 -20.22
C LYS A 135 -16.66 -9.42 -20.41
N ASP A 136 -17.51 -8.89 -19.54
CA ASP A 136 -18.98 -9.05 -19.63
C ASP A 136 -19.65 -8.08 -20.62
N SER A 137 -18.96 -7.04 -21.10
CA SER A 137 -19.51 -6.00 -21.98
C SER A 137 -19.34 -6.28 -23.48
N LYS A 138 -18.87 -7.47 -23.87
CA LYS A 138 -18.61 -7.84 -25.28
C LYS A 138 -19.40 -9.06 -25.78
N THR A 139 -20.64 -9.28 -25.36
CA THR A 139 -21.54 -10.18 -26.13
C THR A 139 -23.01 -9.85 -25.89
N THR A 140 -23.64 -9.09 -26.80
CA THR A 140 -25.05 -9.27 -27.21
C THR A 140 -25.35 -8.37 -28.41
N ASN A 141 -25.09 -8.87 -29.62
CA ASN A 141 -25.82 -8.44 -30.80
C ASN A 141 -26.41 -9.66 -31.50
N ASN A 142 -27.74 -9.62 -31.58
CA ASN A 142 -28.66 -10.32 -32.47
C ASN A 142 -29.48 -11.52 -31.93
N PRO A 143 -30.79 -11.58 -32.26
CA PRO A 143 -31.82 -12.37 -31.58
C PRO A 143 -32.14 -13.69 -32.30
N ASN A 144 -33.06 -14.45 -31.68
CA ASN A 144 -33.82 -15.63 -32.14
C ASN A 144 -33.45 -17.02 -31.57
N ILE A 145 -34.32 -17.43 -30.64
CA ILE A 145 -35.01 -18.73 -30.46
C ILE A 145 -34.18 -20.02 -30.28
N SER A 146 -34.48 -20.62 -29.12
CA SER A 146 -34.64 -22.05 -28.76
C SER A 146 -33.58 -22.66 -27.84
N LYS A 147 -34.06 -23.07 -26.65
CA LYS A 147 -33.41 -23.98 -25.69
C LYS A 147 -33.17 -25.34 -26.39
N PRO A 148 -32.09 -26.10 -26.08
CA PRO A 148 -32.04 -26.83 -24.80
C PRO A 148 -30.64 -27.13 -24.17
N LYS A 149 -30.68 -27.37 -22.84
CA LYS A 149 -29.99 -28.42 -22.02
C LYS A 149 -28.43 -28.55 -21.94
N VAL A 150 -27.93 -28.35 -20.71
CA VAL A 150 -26.71 -28.87 -20.03
C VAL A 150 -25.33 -28.51 -20.61
N THR A 151 -24.53 -27.73 -19.86
CA THR A 151 -23.19 -28.17 -19.39
C THR A 151 -22.55 -27.25 -18.35
N GLU A 152 -21.85 -27.89 -17.43
CA GLU A 152 -21.31 -27.48 -16.14
C GLU A 152 -19.86 -26.97 -16.28
N SER A 153 -19.66 -25.82 -16.96
CA SER A 153 -18.30 -25.41 -17.39
C SER A 153 -17.87 -23.97 -17.04
N LYS A 154 -18.65 -23.20 -16.26
CA LYS A 154 -18.30 -21.79 -15.93
C LYS A 154 -17.42 -21.60 -14.68
N THR A 155 -17.23 -22.60 -13.82
CA THR A 155 -16.62 -22.41 -12.49
C THR A 155 -15.08 -22.44 -12.50
N THR A 156 -14.44 -23.03 -13.51
CA THR A 156 -12.96 -23.25 -13.54
C THR A 156 -12.15 -22.05 -14.05
N SER A 157 -12.73 -21.18 -14.89
CA SER A 157 -12.07 -19.98 -15.42
C SER A 157 -11.96 -18.86 -14.37
N ALA A 158 -13.05 -18.61 -13.62
CA ALA A 158 -13.10 -17.52 -12.63
C ALA A 158 -12.14 -17.74 -11.46
N LYS A 159 -11.96 -19.00 -11.03
CA LYS A 159 -11.00 -19.35 -9.98
C LYS A 159 -9.55 -19.16 -10.42
N LYS A 160 -9.20 -19.54 -11.65
CA LYS A 160 -7.85 -19.33 -12.21
C LYS A 160 -7.52 -17.85 -12.35
N ASP A 161 -8.49 -17.04 -12.80
CA ASP A 161 -8.32 -15.60 -12.91
C ASP A 161 -8.09 -14.97 -11.53
N ALA A 162 -8.88 -15.34 -10.51
CA ALA A 162 -8.68 -14.89 -9.13
C ALA A 162 -7.32 -15.33 -8.55
N ASP A 163 -6.89 -16.58 -8.79
CA ASP A 163 -5.61 -17.10 -8.30
C ASP A 163 -4.41 -16.34 -8.92
N ASN A 164 -4.45 -16.06 -10.23
CA ASN A 164 -3.42 -15.27 -10.94
C ASN A 164 -3.35 -13.84 -10.43
N ILE A 165 -4.51 -13.28 -10.14
CA ILE A 165 -4.69 -11.95 -9.59
C ILE A 165 -4.05 -11.85 -8.19
N THR A 166 -4.37 -12.77 -7.28
CA THR A 166 -3.78 -12.82 -5.94
C THR A 166 -2.26 -12.99 -6.05
N LYS A 167 -1.77 -13.79 -6.99
CA LYS A 167 -0.34 -13.93 -7.26
C LYS A 167 0.31 -12.58 -7.65
N ASN A 168 -0.29 -11.82 -8.55
CA ASN A 168 0.24 -10.51 -8.96
C ASN A 168 0.32 -9.50 -7.80
N VAL A 169 -0.65 -9.53 -6.88
CA VAL A 169 -0.61 -8.69 -5.67
C VAL A 169 0.51 -9.14 -4.74
N ARG A 170 0.68 -10.45 -4.53
CA ARG A 170 1.79 -11.01 -3.73
C ARG A 170 3.15 -10.60 -4.31
N ASP A 171 3.33 -10.70 -5.62
CA ASP A 171 4.55 -10.30 -6.31
C ASP A 171 4.83 -8.79 -6.13
N SER A 172 3.77 -7.96 -6.17
CA SER A 172 3.88 -6.51 -5.92
C SER A 172 4.19 -6.16 -4.47
N LEU A 173 3.62 -6.89 -3.49
CA LEU A 173 3.98 -6.75 -2.07
C LEU A 173 5.46 -7.05 -1.85
N VAL A 174 5.98 -8.14 -2.42
CA VAL A 174 7.41 -8.50 -2.32
C VAL A 174 8.29 -7.46 -2.98
N LYS A 175 7.96 -7.03 -4.20
CA LYS A 175 8.71 -5.99 -4.92
C LYS A 175 8.82 -4.72 -4.08
N HIS A 176 7.72 -4.25 -3.51
CA HIS A 176 7.73 -3.07 -2.65
C HIS A 176 8.48 -3.32 -1.35
N ALA A 177 8.36 -4.49 -0.72
CA ALA A 177 9.16 -4.82 0.47
C ALA A 177 10.66 -4.77 0.19
N HIS A 178 11.10 -5.28 -0.97
CA HIS A 178 12.51 -5.23 -1.40
C HIS A 178 13.02 -3.80 -1.62
N SER A 179 12.17 -2.88 -2.09
CA SER A 179 12.61 -1.49 -2.34
C SER A 179 12.96 -0.71 -1.07
N TYR A 180 12.57 -1.24 0.10
CA TYR A 180 12.94 -0.69 1.40
C TYR A 180 14.21 -1.29 2.02
N LEU A 181 14.86 -2.28 1.40
CA LEU A 181 16.11 -2.82 1.93
C LEU A 181 17.16 -1.71 2.12
N GLY A 182 17.80 -1.69 3.28
CA GLY A 182 18.77 -0.65 3.64
C GLY A 182 18.16 0.64 4.19
N VAL A 183 16.83 0.78 4.27
CA VAL A 183 16.21 1.91 4.96
C VAL A 183 16.42 1.80 6.48
N PRO A 184 16.83 2.86 7.21
CA PRO A 184 17.05 2.79 8.66
C PRO A 184 15.79 2.42 9.45
N TYR A 185 15.96 1.79 10.61
CA TYR A 185 14.88 1.59 11.58
C TYR A 185 14.61 2.85 12.39
N LYS A 186 13.34 3.15 12.66
CA LYS A 186 12.92 4.19 13.63
C LYS A 186 11.66 3.78 14.38
N TRP A 187 11.72 3.75 15.71
CA TRP A 187 10.56 3.44 16.55
C TRP A 187 9.43 4.47 16.33
N GLY A 188 8.19 4.01 16.14
CA GLY A 188 7.06 4.88 15.81
C GLY A 188 7.13 5.48 14.41
N GLY A 189 8.17 5.15 13.62
CA GLY A 189 8.42 5.72 12.30
C GLY A 189 7.46 5.22 11.23
N GLU A 190 6.76 6.16 10.61
CA GLU A 190 6.07 6.01 9.30
C GLU A 190 6.70 6.93 8.23
N SER A 191 7.63 7.79 8.63
CA SER A 191 8.34 8.78 7.81
C SER A 191 9.55 9.45 8.55
N SER A 192 10.21 10.40 7.85
CA SER A 192 11.46 11.18 8.10
C SER A 192 12.78 10.50 8.35
N SER A 193 12.83 9.34 8.97
CA SER A 193 14.13 8.80 9.40
C SER A 193 14.17 7.29 9.57
N GLY A 194 13.14 6.59 9.11
CA GLY A 194 13.08 5.14 9.09
C GLY A 194 11.69 4.58 9.31
N PHE A 195 11.58 3.26 9.24
CA PHE A 195 10.36 2.53 9.57
C PHE A 195 10.55 1.75 10.88
N ASP A 196 9.50 1.62 11.68
CA ASP A 196 9.42 0.46 12.58
C ASP A 196 8.81 -0.75 11.86
N CYS A 197 8.74 -1.88 12.56
CA CYS A 197 8.31 -3.14 11.96
C CYS A 197 6.91 -3.05 11.34
N SER A 198 5.93 -2.50 12.07
CA SER A 198 4.55 -2.41 11.59
C SER A 198 4.31 -1.23 10.65
N GLY A 199 5.10 -0.15 10.75
CA GLY A 199 5.11 0.96 9.80
C GLY A 199 5.60 0.55 8.42
N LEU A 200 6.68 -0.27 8.34
CA LEU A 200 7.16 -0.85 7.08
C LEU A 200 6.06 -1.68 6.41
N VAL A 201 5.45 -2.59 7.18
CA VAL A 201 4.33 -3.42 6.71
C VAL A 201 3.20 -2.55 6.17
N ARG A 202 2.76 -1.56 6.95
CA ARG A 202 1.67 -0.66 6.57
C ARG A 202 1.98 0.07 5.26
N ALA A 203 3.19 0.61 5.10
CA ALA A 203 3.61 1.29 3.88
C ALA A 203 3.58 0.36 2.65
N VAL A 204 4.12 -0.86 2.78
CA VAL A 204 4.12 -1.85 1.68
C VAL A 204 2.70 -2.24 1.26
N TYR A 205 1.80 -2.49 2.22
CA TYR A 205 0.42 -2.87 1.90
C TYR A 205 -0.38 -1.70 1.32
N ARG A 206 -0.15 -0.47 1.79
CA ARG A 206 -0.78 0.74 1.25
C ARG A 206 -0.41 1.00 -0.20
N LEU A 207 0.84 0.77 -0.60
CA LEU A 207 1.23 0.84 -2.01
C LEU A 207 0.46 -0.15 -2.90
N ASN A 208 -0.08 -1.21 -2.29
CA ASN A 208 -0.87 -2.25 -2.96
C ASN A 208 -2.38 -2.11 -2.70
N GLY A 209 -2.82 -1.04 -2.04
CA GLY A 209 -4.23 -0.70 -1.85
C GLY A 209 -4.87 -1.23 -0.56
N LEU A 210 -4.10 -1.74 0.40
CA LEU A 210 -4.60 -2.27 1.66
C LEU A 210 -4.12 -1.42 2.85
N ASP A 211 -5.05 -0.93 3.64
CA ASP A 211 -4.77 -0.07 4.80
C ASP A 211 -4.78 -0.88 6.11
N LEU A 212 -3.59 -1.34 6.49
CA LEU A 212 -3.41 -2.12 7.72
C LEU A 212 -3.38 -1.21 8.96
N PRO A 213 -3.79 -1.74 10.13
CA PRO A 213 -3.60 -1.07 11.41
C PRO A 213 -2.14 -0.69 11.67
N ARG A 214 -1.93 0.32 12.51
CA ARG A 214 -0.59 0.87 12.75
C ARG A 214 0.28 -0.04 13.61
N ARG A 215 -0.28 -0.68 14.63
CA ARG A 215 0.49 -1.45 15.62
C ARG A 215 0.56 -2.92 15.20
N SER A 216 1.71 -3.55 15.43
CA SER A 216 1.92 -4.97 15.11
C SER A 216 0.92 -5.90 15.81
N ILE A 217 0.47 -5.55 17.03
CA ILE A 217 -0.58 -6.30 17.74
C ILE A 217 -1.96 -6.18 17.07
N GLU A 218 -2.31 -5.01 16.55
CA GLU A 218 -3.59 -4.79 15.84
C GLU A 218 -3.57 -5.47 14.48
N GLN A 219 -2.43 -5.41 13.79
CA GLN A 219 -2.18 -6.23 12.60
C GLN A 219 -2.39 -7.71 12.96
N PHE A 220 -1.74 -8.23 14.00
CA PHE A 220 -1.92 -9.62 14.41
C PHE A 220 -3.35 -10.01 14.80
N ASN A 221 -4.16 -9.08 15.30
CA ASN A 221 -5.56 -9.32 15.66
C ASN A 221 -6.53 -9.20 14.48
N THR A 222 -6.04 -8.75 13.32
CA THR A 222 -6.78 -8.68 12.06
C THR A 222 -6.22 -9.69 11.05
N GLY A 223 -6.92 -9.88 9.94
CA GLY A 223 -6.55 -10.86 8.93
C GLY A 223 -6.79 -12.32 9.34
N LYS A 224 -6.74 -13.19 8.35
CA LYS A 224 -6.97 -14.63 8.51
C LYS A 224 -5.74 -15.29 9.12
N PHE A 225 -5.94 -16.13 10.13
CA PHE A 225 -4.86 -16.95 10.68
C PHE A 225 -4.31 -17.91 9.61
N VAL A 226 -2.99 -18.03 9.54
CA VAL A 226 -2.31 -18.98 8.64
C VAL A 226 -1.41 -19.91 9.45
N PRO A 227 -1.63 -21.24 9.39
CA PRO A 227 -0.71 -22.22 9.94
C PRO A 227 0.70 -22.05 9.35
N LYS A 228 1.75 -22.29 10.14
CA LYS A 228 3.14 -22.05 9.70
C LYS A 228 3.53 -22.80 8.41
N LYS A 229 2.96 -23.98 8.20
CA LYS A 229 3.16 -24.81 7.00
C LYS A 229 2.49 -24.25 5.73
N ASP A 230 1.49 -23.38 5.89
CA ASP A 230 0.65 -22.85 4.80
C ASP A 230 0.97 -21.38 4.49
N ILE A 231 2.04 -20.83 5.08
CA ILE A 231 2.49 -19.45 4.85
C ILE A 231 2.89 -19.30 3.38
N GLN A 232 2.35 -18.26 2.76
CA GLN A 232 2.63 -17.87 1.39
C GLN A 232 3.29 -16.51 1.33
N VAL A 233 3.98 -16.25 0.23
CA VAL A 233 4.62 -14.97 -0.08
C VAL A 233 3.63 -13.82 0.10
N GLY A 234 3.98 -12.78 0.86
CA GLY A 234 3.09 -11.67 1.17
C GLY A 234 2.13 -11.93 2.33
N ASP A 235 2.25 -13.04 3.06
CA ASP A 235 1.67 -13.17 4.40
C ASP A 235 2.57 -12.46 5.43
N LEU A 236 1.99 -12.07 6.57
CA LEU A 236 2.74 -11.48 7.67
C LEU A 236 3.10 -12.52 8.72
N VAL A 237 4.35 -12.47 9.18
CA VAL A 237 4.90 -13.30 10.25
C VAL A 237 5.11 -12.45 11.49
N PHE A 238 4.62 -12.91 12.63
CA PHE A 238 4.60 -12.16 13.88
C PHE A 238 5.44 -12.84 14.95
N PHE A 239 6.07 -12.02 15.78
CA PHE A 239 7.00 -12.46 16.81
C PHE A 239 6.79 -11.74 18.14
N THR A 240 7.36 -12.32 19.17
CA THR A 240 7.36 -11.81 20.55
C THR A 240 8.78 -11.73 21.10
N ASN A 241 8.98 -10.98 22.19
CA ASN A 241 10.16 -11.08 23.02
C ASN A 241 9.73 -11.68 24.37
N ASN A 242 10.25 -12.85 24.71
CA ASN A 242 9.97 -13.57 25.97
C ASN A 242 8.49 -14.00 26.16
N GLY A 243 7.79 -14.37 25.09
CA GLY A 243 6.45 -14.98 25.20
C GLY A 243 5.31 -14.01 25.52
N LYS A 244 5.61 -12.73 25.74
CA LYS A 244 4.60 -11.65 25.91
C LYS A 244 3.85 -11.41 24.58
N GLY A 245 2.87 -10.50 24.55
CA GLY A 245 2.13 -10.18 23.33
C GLY A 245 3.02 -9.86 22.11
N VAL A 246 2.43 -9.87 20.91
CA VAL A 246 3.15 -9.55 19.66
C VAL A 246 3.81 -8.17 19.78
N ASN A 247 5.09 -8.10 19.45
CA ASN A 247 5.87 -6.86 19.44
C ASN A 247 6.67 -6.64 18.16
N HIS A 248 6.71 -7.63 17.26
CA HIS A 248 7.44 -7.54 16.02
C HIS A 248 6.71 -8.24 14.87
N VAL A 249 6.90 -7.74 13.65
CA VAL A 249 6.24 -8.24 12.43
C VAL A 249 7.21 -8.16 11.24
N GLY A 250 7.03 -9.05 10.27
CA GLY A 250 7.71 -9.02 8.99
C GLY A 250 6.85 -9.56 7.85
N ILE A 251 7.25 -9.26 6.62
CA ILE A 251 6.59 -9.71 5.39
C ILE A 251 7.30 -10.95 4.88
N TYR A 252 6.60 -12.09 4.82
CA TYR A 252 7.18 -13.33 4.31
C TYR A 252 7.41 -13.23 2.79
N ILE A 253 8.61 -13.57 2.34
CA ILE A 253 9.02 -13.46 0.93
C ILE A 253 9.33 -14.84 0.30
N GLY A 254 8.94 -15.93 0.96
CA GLY A 254 9.17 -17.29 0.48
C GLY A 254 10.46 -17.91 1.01
N ASN A 255 10.60 -19.22 0.84
CA ASN A 255 11.81 -19.98 1.19
C ASN A 255 12.30 -19.76 2.63
N GLY A 256 11.38 -19.64 3.59
CA GLY A 256 11.71 -19.37 4.99
C GLY A 256 12.19 -17.94 5.26
N LYS A 257 12.24 -17.05 4.26
CA LYS A 257 12.76 -15.69 4.40
C LYS A 257 11.64 -14.67 4.59
N PHE A 258 11.96 -13.59 5.31
CA PHE A 258 11.06 -12.46 5.49
C PHE A 258 11.81 -11.14 5.57
N ILE A 259 11.17 -10.07 5.11
CA ILE A 259 11.68 -8.69 5.20
C ILE A 259 11.06 -8.01 6.43
N HIS A 260 11.88 -7.32 7.20
CA HIS A 260 11.43 -6.59 8.37
C HIS A 260 12.35 -5.41 8.70
N ALA A 261 11.82 -4.47 9.50
CA ALA A 261 12.61 -3.43 10.16
C ALA A 261 12.98 -3.92 11.58
N PRO A 262 14.22 -4.39 11.83
CA PRO A 262 14.56 -5.24 12.98
C PRO A 262 14.68 -4.56 14.36
N GLY A 263 14.82 -3.24 14.43
CA GLY A 263 15.03 -2.52 15.68
C GLY A 263 16.08 -1.41 15.58
N ARG A 264 16.20 -0.62 16.66
CA ARG A 264 17.06 0.59 16.73
C ARG A 264 18.50 0.30 16.28
N GLY A 265 19.07 1.23 15.51
CA GLY A 265 20.46 1.15 15.03
C GLY A 265 20.69 0.16 13.89
N LYS A 266 19.63 -0.44 13.35
CA LYS A 266 19.68 -1.39 12.24
C LYS A 266 18.88 -0.88 11.05
N PHE A 267 19.01 -1.57 9.93
CA PHE A 267 18.33 -1.27 8.68
C PHE A 267 17.35 -2.39 8.32
N VAL A 268 16.36 -2.07 7.50
CA VAL A 268 15.46 -3.04 6.89
C VAL A 268 16.29 -4.09 6.16
N LYS A 269 16.05 -5.35 6.50
CA LYS A 269 16.86 -6.49 6.05
C LYS A 269 16.00 -7.73 5.85
N ILE A 270 16.63 -8.77 5.30
CA ILE A 270 16.07 -10.12 5.18
C ILE A 270 16.63 -10.97 6.31
N ASP A 271 15.75 -11.67 7.02
CA ASP A 271 16.10 -12.72 7.97
C ASP A 271 15.41 -14.04 7.61
N ASN A 272 15.85 -15.14 8.25
CA ASN A 272 15.35 -16.49 8.02
C ASN A 272 14.55 -17.01 9.23
N LEU A 273 13.29 -17.39 9.02
CA LEU A 273 12.37 -17.97 10.01
C LEU A 273 12.87 -19.24 10.69
N HIS A 274 13.81 -19.95 10.06
CA HIS A 274 14.40 -21.17 10.58
C HIS A 274 15.60 -20.92 11.50
N SER A 275 16.07 -19.68 11.65
CA SER A 275 17.12 -19.38 12.63
C SER A 275 16.59 -19.57 14.05
N SER A 276 17.44 -20.05 14.97
CA SER A 276 17.04 -20.38 16.35
C SER A 276 16.33 -19.22 17.06
N TYR A 277 16.77 -17.98 16.82
CA TYR A 277 16.14 -16.79 17.37
C TYR A 277 14.69 -16.62 16.87
N TRP A 278 14.45 -16.74 15.55
CA TRP A 278 13.12 -16.54 14.98
C TRP A 278 12.19 -17.71 15.25
N VAL A 279 12.71 -18.94 15.30
CA VAL A 279 11.96 -20.13 15.72
C VAL A 279 11.43 -19.95 17.15
N LYS A 280 12.31 -19.57 18.09
CA LYS A 280 11.95 -19.38 19.50
C LYS A 280 10.89 -18.29 19.71
N ASN A 281 10.94 -17.23 18.91
CA ASN A 281 10.12 -16.04 19.10
C ASN A 281 8.87 -15.98 18.19
N TYR A 282 8.65 -16.98 17.33
CA TYR A 282 7.52 -17.01 16.40
C TYR A 282 6.18 -17.13 17.14
N LYS A 283 5.24 -16.22 16.87
CA LYS A 283 3.93 -16.18 17.53
C LYS A 283 2.79 -16.62 16.60
N GLY A 284 2.90 -16.39 15.30
CA GLY A 284 1.88 -16.78 14.32
C GLY A 284 2.01 -16.02 13.02
N SER A 285 1.10 -16.30 12.08
CA SER A 285 1.04 -15.61 10.79
C SER A 285 -0.39 -15.18 10.43
N ARG A 286 -0.51 -14.09 9.67
CA ARG A 286 -1.77 -13.56 9.15
C ARG A 286 -1.73 -13.32 7.65
N ARG A 287 -2.87 -13.50 6.99
CA ARG A 287 -3.10 -13.20 5.57
C ARG A 287 -4.20 -12.16 5.41
N TYR A 288 -3.98 -11.25 4.48
CA TYR A 288 -4.86 -10.09 4.19
C TYR A 288 -5.28 -10.02 2.72
N LEU A 289 -4.93 -11.03 1.93
CA LEU A 289 -5.34 -11.24 0.55
C LEU A 289 -6.41 -12.32 0.49
#